data_AF-A0A7S0I6A3-F1
#
_entry.id   AF-A0A7S0I6A3-F1
#
_cell.length_a   1.000
_cell.length_b   1.000
_cell.length_c   1.000
_cell.angle_alpha   90.00
_cell.angle_beta   90.00
_cell.angle_gamma   90.00
#
_symmetry.space_group_name_H-M   'P 1'
#
loop_
_entity.id
_entity.type
_entity.pdbx_description
1 polymer ?
#
loop_
_entity_poly.entity_id
_entity_poly.type
_entity_poly.pdbx_seq_one_letter_code
_entity_poly.pdbx_strand_id
1 'polypeptide(L)'
;YAFNAHYTCWLIVPSAVGGFLFALSFFAEQQVQQFSPFFAAFMAIWGAAFCKAWKRRANRLALEWGTLNRRESEVVRKAFFGYPRTSRVTGELEAAYPHWRRLLKYMVTVVVIGLQVVSMCAWVAVLYFGYFYIQSTNMELWRQFLFNGLNSTVWGISLEFLNFIIFYKIAVWLNVFENHRTVQVHENRLIAKIFTFYFIDCFLWFFLLAFFQIPFGVQIDAVMNTTMHVALDKPFQKEIWMSRLGQTIGAVLSLTQWSMVFFADAYVPHKLRKRLLRGRAMKRQSPAQRAQVGPTLTVAGAAETSTPRLAESPSLEMSPTPTHPGGSGSGRGIL
;
A
#
# COMPACT_ATOMS: atom_id res chain seq x y z
N TYR A 1 2.82 10.40 -15.23
CA TYR A 1 2.03 9.68 -16.25
C TYR A 1 2.87 9.01 -17.32
N ALA A 2 3.77 9.73 -18.01
CA ALA A 2 4.58 9.14 -19.10
C ALA A 2 5.40 7.90 -18.66
N PHE A 3 5.95 7.91 -17.44
CA PHE A 3 6.63 6.75 -16.86
C PHE A 3 5.70 5.54 -16.74
N ASN A 4 4.55 5.72 -16.08
CA ASN A 4 3.59 4.63 -15.87
C ASN A 4 3.13 4.02 -17.19
N ALA A 5 2.79 4.84 -18.20
CA ALA A 5 2.39 4.33 -19.52
C ALA A 5 3.51 3.52 -20.21
N HIS A 6 4.76 4.00 -20.12
CA HIS A 6 5.90 3.28 -20.66
C HIS A 6 6.11 1.95 -19.94
N TYR A 7 6.01 1.96 -18.60
CA TYR A 7 6.16 0.79 -17.75
C TYR A 7 5.08 -0.27 -18.01
N THR A 8 3.80 0.12 -18.10
CA THR A 8 2.69 -0.81 -18.38
C THR A 8 2.82 -1.46 -19.74
N CYS A 9 3.25 -0.73 -20.78
CA CYS A 9 3.48 -1.34 -22.09
C CYS A 9 4.67 -2.29 -22.09
N TRP A 10 5.74 -1.96 -21.37
CA TRP A 10 6.93 -2.82 -21.26
C TRP A 10 6.68 -4.10 -20.47
N LEU A 11 5.75 -4.07 -19.50
CA LEU A 11 5.34 -5.22 -18.71
C LEU A 11 4.60 -6.30 -19.53
N ILE A 12 4.03 -5.96 -20.70
CA ILE A 12 3.33 -6.92 -21.55
C ILE A 12 4.24 -8.10 -21.91
N VAL A 13 5.51 -7.83 -22.22
CA VAL A 13 6.49 -8.85 -22.64
C VAL A 13 6.76 -9.88 -21.53
N PRO A 14 7.22 -9.51 -20.32
CA PRO A 14 7.45 -10.47 -19.25
C PRO A 14 6.14 -11.11 -18.76
N SER A 15 5.00 -10.40 -18.81
CA SER A 15 3.71 -11.00 -18.47
C SER A 15 3.29 -12.08 -19.46
N ALA A 16 3.50 -11.90 -20.77
CA ALA A 16 3.21 -12.91 -21.78
C ALA A 16 4.10 -14.15 -21.62
N VAL A 17 5.42 -13.95 -21.44
CA VAL A 17 6.38 -15.05 -21.23
C VAL A 17 6.09 -15.80 -19.92
N GLY A 18 5.86 -15.05 -18.83
CA GLY A 18 5.54 -15.63 -17.52
C GLY A 18 4.19 -16.36 -17.52
N GLY A 19 3.17 -15.79 -18.18
CA GLY A 19 1.87 -16.43 -18.34
C GLY A 19 1.94 -17.71 -19.16
N PHE A 20 2.76 -17.75 -20.21
CA PHE A 20 3.02 -18.95 -21.00
C PHE A 20 3.72 -20.04 -20.17
N LEU A 21 4.79 -19.70 -19.43
CA LEU A 21 5.48 -20.65 -18.55
C LEU A 21 4.55 -21.17 -17.43
N PHE A 22 3.71 -20.29 -16.88
CA PHE A 22 2.69 -20.68 -15.90
C PHE A 22 1.65 -21.64 -16.50
N ALA A 23 1.16 -21.37 -17.71
CA ALA A 23 0.26 -22.30 -18.40
C ALA A 23 0.89 -23.67 -18.65
N LEU A 24 2.17 -23.72 -19.05
CA LEU A 24 2.91 -24.97 -19.21
C LEU A 24 3.08 -25.73 -17.91
N SER A 25 3.12 -25.03 -16.77
CA SER A 25 3.30 -25.69 -15.47
C SER A 25 2.15 -26.64 -15.11
N PHE A 26 0.93 -26.40 -15.63
CA PHE A 26 -0.21 -27.30 -15.46
C PHE A 26 -0.07 -28.63 -16.20
N PHE A 27 0.71 -28.67 -17.28
CA PHE A 27 0.84 -29.86 -18.14
C PHE A 27 2.17 -30.59 -17.95
N ALA A 28 3.24 -29.88 -17.58
CA ALA A 28 4.59 -30.43 -17.48
C ALA A 28 5.43 -29.74 -16.38
N GLU A 29 5.00 -29.89 -15.12
CA GLU A 29 5.64 -29.25 -13.94
C GLU A 29 7.16 -29.48 -13.88
N GLN A 30 7.61 -30.71 -14.12
CA GLN A 30 9.03 -31.08 -14.04
C GLN A 30 9.89 -30.44 -15.15
N GLN A 31 9.31 -30.17 -16.33
CA GLN A 31 10.02 -29.46 -17.40
C GLN A 31 10.11 -27.95 -17.11
N VAL A 32 9.09 -27.34 -16.51
CA VAL A 32 9.10 -25.91 -16.18
C VAL A 32 10.16 -25.56 -15.15
N GLN A 33 10.45 -26.45 -14.18
CA GLN A 33 11.52 -26.23 -13.21
C GLN A 33 12.90 -26.06 -13.89
N GLN A 34 13.14 -26.74 -15.01
CA GLN A 34 14.39 -26.61 -15.78
C GLN A 34 14.51 -25.25 -16.49
N PHE A 35 13.38 -24.61 -16.82
CA PHE A 35 13.34 -23.30 -17.48
C PHE A 35 13.45 -22.10 -16.52
N SER A 36 13.29 -22.33 -15.21
CA SER A 36 13.38 -21.30 -14.17
C SER A 36 14.63 -20.41 -14.23
N PRO A 37 15.87 -20.94 -14.33
CA PRO A 37 17.07 -20.09 -14.42
C PRO A 37 17.13 -19.25 -15.70
N PHE A 38 16.62 -19.77 -16.82
CA PHE A 38 16.55 -19.04 -18.08
C PHE A 38 15.56 -17.88 -18.00
N PHE A 39 14.41 -18.11 -17.34
CA PHE A 39 13.45 -17.05 -17.09
C PHE A 39 14.01 -15.96 -16.15
N ALA A 40 14.76 -16.35 -15.11
CA ALA A 40 15.44 -15.39 -14.24
C ALA A 40 16.46 -14.52 -15.01
N ALA A 41 17.27 -15.14 -15.89
CA ALA A 41 18.20 -14.41 -16.75
C ALA A 41 17.47 -13.45 -17.71
N PHE A 42 16.37 -13.92 -18.31
CA PHE A 42 15.51 -13.08 -19.15
C PHE A 42 14.96 -11.87 -18.39
N MET A 43 14.45 -12.06 -17.16
CA MET A 43 13.93 -10.96 -16.32
C MET A 43 15.03 -9.95 -15.95
N ALA A 44 16.25 -10.42 -15.68
CA ALA A 44 17.39 -9.54 -15.41
C ALA A 44 17.76 -8.69 -16.65
N ILE A 45 17.81 -9.31 -17.83
CA ILE A 45 18.05 -8.61 -19.11
C ILE A 45 16.93 -7.61 -19.40
N TRP A 46 15.67 -8.03 -19.24
CA TRP A 46 14.51 -7.16 -19.42
C TRP A 46 14.56 -5.95 -18.51
N GLY A 47 14.88 -6.13 -17.22
CA GLY A 47 14.99 -5.03 -16.26
C GLY A 47 16.08 -4.02 -16.65
N ALA A 48 17.26 -4.50 -17.06
CA ALA A 48 18.34 -3.65 -17.55
C ALA A 48 17.96 -2.90 -18.84
N ALA A 49 17.30 -3.59 -19.77
CA ALA A 49 16.82 -3.01 -21.02
C ALA A 49 15.75 -1.93 -20.78
N PHE A 50 14.81 -2.19 -19.87
CA PHE A 50 13.78 -1.24 -19.46
C PHE A 50 14.40 0.03 -18.88
N CYS A 51 15.36 -0.08 -17.96
CA CYS A 51 16.04 1.09 -17.38
C CYS A 51 16.72 1.95 -18.45
N LYS A 52 17.40 1.33 -19.43
CA LYS A 52 18.03 2.04 -20.56
C LYS A 52 16.98 2.68 -21.47
N ALA A 53 15.91 1.95 -21.80
CA ALA A 53 14.83 2.44 -22.65
C ALA A 53 14.10 3.63 -22.02
N TRP A 54 13.81 3.57 -20.72
CA TRP A 54 13.21 4.67 -19.97
C TRP A 54 14.14 5.88 -19.95
N LYS A 55 15.44 5.71 -19.67
CA LYS A 55 16.40 6.83 -19.68
C LYS A 55 16.41 7.54 -21.04
N ARG A 56 16.39 6.79 -22.14
CA ARG A 56 16.29 7.36 -23.49
C ARG A 56 14.96 8.09 -23.73
N ARG A 57 13.83 7.50 -23.32
CA ARG A 57 12.50 8.10 -23.47
C ARG A 57 12.34 9.36 -22.63
N ALA A 58 12.82 9.34 -21.39
CA ALA A 58 12.82 10.48 -20.48
C ALA A 58 13.60 11.67 -21.06
N ASN A 59 14.80 11.42 -21.62
CA ASN A 59 15.59 12.46 -22.28
C ASN A 59 14.87 13.04 -23.52
N ARG A 60 14.25 12.18 -24.34
CA ARG A 60 13.47 12.65 -25.49
C ARG A 60 12.30 13.54 -25.05
N LEU A 61 11.57 13.15 -24.01
CA LEU A 61 10.48 13.95 -23.46
C LEU A 61 10.98 15.28 -22.88
N ALA A 62 12.12 15.26 -22.18
CA ALA A 62 12.74 16.48 -21.66
C ALA A 62 13.18 17.43 -22.77
N LEU A 63 13.61 16.90 -23.94
CA LEU A 63 13.89 17.70 -25.12
C LEU A 63 12.62 18.27 -25.74
N GLU A 64 11.59 17.44 -25.96
CA GLU A 64 10.29 17.85 -26.52
C GLU A 64 9.59 18.91 -25.65
N TRP A 65 9.74 18.83 -24.33
CA TRP A 65 9.19 19.81 -23.38
C TRP A 65 10.12 20.99 -23.09
N GLY A 66 11.32 21.03 -23.69
CA GLY A 66 12.27 22.12 -23.49
C GLY A 66 12.86 22.21 -22.08
N THR A 67 12.84 21.13 -21.30
CA THR A 67 13.34 21.07 -19.91
C THR A 67 14.72 20.43 -19.77
N LEU A 68 15.32 19.92 -20.86
CA LEU A 68 16.58 19.15 -20.86
C LEU A 68 17.75 19.83 -20.11
N ASN A 69 17.91 21.14 -20.27
CA ASN A 69 19.02 21.92 -19.69
C ASN A 69 18.55 22.93 -18.63
N ARG A 70 17.31 22.82 -18.16
CA ARG A 70 16.82 23.72 -17.11
C ARG A 70 17.48 23.29 -15.80
N ARG A 71 18.57 23.98 -15.40
CA ARG A 71 19.06 23.90 -14.02
C ARG A 71 17.88 24.35 -13.15
N GLU A 72 17.24 23.41 -12.46
CA GLU A 72 16.30 23.78 -11.39
C GLU A 72 17.05 24.75 -10.48
N SER A 73 16.56 25.98 -10.34
CA SER A 73 17.21 26.92 -9.44
C SER A 73 17.19 26.28 -8.06
N GLU A 74 18.36 26.00 -7.51
CA GLU A 74 18.47 25.33 -6.22
C GLU A 74 17.91 26.26 -5.13
N VAL A 75 16.63 26.10 -4.80
CA VAL A 75 15.98 26.92 -3.78
C VAL A 75 16.50 26.47 -2.41
N VAL A 76 17.13 27.40 -1.68
CA VAL A 76 17.54 27.19 -0.29
C VAL A 76 16.30 27.06 0.58
N ARG A 77 16.26 26.01 1.40
CA ARG A 77 15.12 25.73 2.28
C ARG A 77 15.09 26.76 3.42
N LYS A 78 13.94 27.39 3.67
CA LYS A 78 13.77 28.39 4.74
C LYS A 78 14.16 27.90 6.14
N ALA A 79 13.94 26.60 6.41
CA ALA A 79 14.27 25.98 7.69
C ALA A 79 15.71 25.42 7.76
N PHE A 80 16.55 25.72 6.77
CA PHE A 80 17.97 25.42 6.83
C PHE A 80 18.67 26.42 7.75
N PHE A 81 19.49 25.90 8.66
CA PHE A 81 20.34 26.72 9.52
C PHE A 81 21.81 26.36 9.32
N GLY A 82 22.69 27.34 9.46
CA GLY A 82 24.13 27.16 9.29
C GLY A 82 24.89 28.30 9.93
N TYR A 83 26.21 28.22 9.89
CA TYR A 83 27.09 29.29 10.34
C TYR A 83 27.39 30.21 9.16
N PRO A 84 27.45 31.54 9.38
CA PRO A 84 27.78 32.48 8.33
C PRO A 84 29.17 32.16 7.77
N ARG A 85 29.26 32.02 6.45
CA ARG A 85 30.51 31.77 5.73
C ARG A 85 30.47 32.53 4.41
N THR A 86 31.54 33.25 4.08
CA THR A 86 31.70 33.88 2.78
C THR A 86 31.82 32.82 1.69
N SER A 87 30.97 32.90 0.68
CA SER A 87 31.00 32.01 -0.48
C SER A 87 32.26 32.24 -1.30
N ARG A 88 32.93 31.16 -1.70
CA ARG A 88 34.15 31.24 -2.54
C ARG A 88 33.85 31.62 -3.99
N VAL A 89 32.59 31.51 -4.42
CA VAL A 89 32.17 31.71 -5.81
C VAL A 89 31.46 33.05 -5.97
N THR A 90 30.53 33.37 -5.08
CA THR A 90 29.72 34.59 -5.16
C THR A 90 30.26 35.73 -4.30
N GLY A 91 31.14 35.45 -3.33
CA GLY A 91 31.60 36.44 -2.35
C GLY A 91 30.54 36.86 -1.32
N GLU A 92 29.29 36.40 -1.47
CA GLU A 92 28.19 36.71 -0.57
C GLU A 92 28.25 35.89 0.72
N LEU A 93 27.61 36.39 1.78
CA LEU A 93 27.49 35.70 3.05
C LEU A 93 26.43 34.59 2.93
N GLU A 94 26.86 33.33 2.95
CA GLU A 94 25.99 32.17 2.89
C GLU A 94 26.00 31.39 4.21
N ALA A 95 24.86 30.80 4.57
CA ALA A 95 24.81 29.85 5.68
C ALA A 95 25.46 28.52 5.26
N ALA A 96 26.50 28.09 5.97
CA ALA A 96 27.19 26.82 5.73
C ALA A 96 27.13 25.91 6.96
N TYR A 97 26.82 24.63 6.75
CA TYR A 97 26.82 23.63 7.81
C TYR A 97 28.11 22.78 7.78
N PRO A 98 28.84 22.64 8.90
CA PRO A 98 30.11 21.91 8.93
C PRO A 98 29.90 20.42 8.64
N HIS A 99 30.77 19.86 7.81
CA HIS A 99 30.60 18.51 7.28
C HIS A 99 30.76 17.43 8.35
N TRP A 100 31.69 17.59 9.30
CA TRP A 100 31.89 16.64 10.41
C TRP A 100 30.61 16.45 11.25
N ARG A 101 29.93 17.56 11.59
CA ARG A 101 28.66 17.49 12.34
C ARG A 101 27.56 16.79 11.54
N ARG A 102 27.56 16.96 10.22
CA ARG A 102 26.63 16.26 9.33
C ARG A 102 26.94 14.76 9.24
N LEU A 103 28.21 14.39 9.21
CA LEU A 103 28.64 12.98 9.20
C LEU A 103 28.16 12.25 10.46
N LEU A 104 28.29 12.85 11.64
CA LEU A 104 27.77 12.28 12.89
C LEU A 104 26.24 12.06 12.83
N LYS A 105 25.50 12.98 12.22
CA LYS A 105 24.05 12.82 12.02
C LYS A 105 23.71 11.68 11.05
N TYR A 106 24.52 11.48 10.01
CA TYR A 106 24.38 10.33 9.12
C TYR A 106 24.66 9.01 9.84
N MET A 107 25.62 8.97 10.76
CA MET A 107 25.82 7.77 11.59
C MET A 107 24.58 7.43 12.43
N VAL A 108 23.98 8.43 13.10
CA VAL A 108 22.72 8.24 13.85
C VAL A 108 21.63 7.72 12.91
N THR A 109 21.55 8.26 11.70
CA THR A 109 20.57 7.84 10.69
C THR A 109 20.74 6.37 10.30
N VAL A 110 21.96 5.93 10.04
CA VAL A 110 22.27 4.53 9.73
C VAL A 110 21.92 3.62 10.91
N VAL A 111 22.24 4.03 12.14
CA VAL A 111 21.90 3.25 13.35
C VAL A 111 20.38 3.13 13.50
N VAL A 112 19.63 4.21 13.30
CA VAL A 112 18.15 4.19 13.39
C VAL A 112 17.55 3.29 12.30
N ILE A 113 18.06 3.36 11.07
CA ILE A 113 17.63 2.45 9.98
C ILE A 113 17.98 1.00 10.32
N GLY A 114 19.17 0.75 10.90
CA GLY A 114 19.61 -0.58 11.33
C GLY A 114 18.75 -1.18 12.44
N LEU A 115 18.47 -0.40 13.50
CA LEU A 115 17.56 -0.79 14.58
C LEU A 115 16.18 -1.14 14.03
N GLN A 116 15.75 -0.40 13.03
CA GLN A 116 14.51 -0.64 12.35
C GLN A 116 14.49 -1.99 11.61
N VAL A 117 15.56 -2.35 10.90
CA VAL A 117 15.66 -3.69 10.28
C VAL A 117 15.58 -4.79 11.34
N VAL A 118 16.28 -4.63 12.46
CA VAL A 118 16.25 -5.59 13.57
C VAL A 118 14.84 -5.74 14.14
N SER A 119 14.12 -4.63 14.33
CA SER A 119 12.71 -4.63 14.76
C SER A 119 11.81 -5.42 13.80
N MET A 120 11.96 -5.22 12.49
CA MET A 120 11.21 -5.99 11.48
C MET A 120 11.56 -7.47 11.49
N CYS A 121 12.84 -7.83 11.59
CA CYS A 121 13.26 -9.22 11.72
C CYS A 121 12.65 -9.89 12.97
N ALA A 122 12.65 -9.19 14.11
CA ALA A 122 12.01 -9.68 15.32
C ALA A 122 10.50 -9.87 15.13
N TRP A 123 9.85 -8.96 14.41
CA TRP A 123 8.41 -9.06 14.14
C TRP A 123 8.06 -10.22 13.20
N VAL A 124 8.88 -10.46 12.16
CA VAL A 124 8.77 -11.66 11.33
C VAL A 124 8.97 -12.93 12.18
N ALA A 125 9.94 -12.94 13.09
CA ALA A 125 10.22 -14.11 13.93
C ALA A 125 9.05 -14.46 14.87
N VAL A 126 8.39 -13.46 15.47
CA VAL A 126 7.20 -13.66 16.31
C VAL A 126 6.07 -14.32 15.52
N LEU A 127 5.87 -13.92 14.26
CA LEU A 127 4.83 -14.50 13.42
C LEU A 127 5.16 -15.88 12.90
N TYR A 128 6.43 -16.09 12.54
CA TYR A 128 6.93 -17.40 12.20
C TYR A 128 6.72 -18.39 13.36
N PHE A 129 6.98 -17.94 14.60
CA PHE A 129 6.65 -18.71 15.80
C PHE A 129 5.14 -18.96 15.93
N GLY A 130 4.30 -17.94 15.73
CA GLY A 130 2.85 -18.10 15.75
C GLY A 130 2.33 -19.10 14.71
N TYR A 131 2.91 -19.11 13.51
CA TYR A 131 2.61 -20.11 12.47
C TYR A 131 2.99 -21.51 12.94
N PHE A 132 4.21 -21.68 13.45
CA PHE A 132 4.72 -22.95 13.93
C PHE A 132 3.88 -23.52 15.08
N TYR A 133 3.45 -22.66 16.00
CA TYR A 133 2.55 -23.00 17.09
C TYR A 133 1.19 -23.52 16.58
N ILE A 134 0.58 -22.84 15.61
CA ILE A 134 -0.69 -23.29 14.98
C ILE A 134 -0.51 -24.66 14.32
N GLN A 135 0.63 -24.91 13.65
CA GLN A 135 0.91 -26.18 12.99
C GLN A 135 1.22 -27.33 13.96
N SER A 136 1.80 -27.03 15.12
CA SER A 136 2.06 -28.03 16.17
C SER A 136 0.79 -28.47 16.88
N THR A 137 -0.24 -27.64 16.85
CA THR A 137 -1.53 -28.01 17.40
C THR A 137 -2.23 -28.84 16.33
N ASN A 138 -2.40 -30.14 16.59
CA ASN A 138 -3.16 -31.12 15.77
C ASN A 138 -4.67 -30.75 15.67
N MET A 139 -4.98 -29.53 15.26
CA MET A 139 -6.34 -29.05 15.04
C MET A 139 -6.88 -29.54 13.71
N GLU A 140 -8.21 -29.57 13.58
CA GLU A 140 -8.89 -29.83 12.31
C GLU A 140 -8.39 -28.89 11.20
N LEU A 141 -8.28 -29.40 9.97
CA LEU A 141 -7.72 -28.69 8.82
C LEU A 141 -8.36 -27.30 8.59
N TRP A 142 -9.68 -27.19 8.78
CA TRP A 142 -10.39 -25.92 8.60
C TRP A 142 -10.01 -24.88 9.67
N ARG A 143 -9.76 -25.32 10.92
CA ARG A 143 -9.31 -24.46 12.03
C ARG A 143 -7.91 -23.96 11.75
N GLN A 144 -7.02 -24.84 11.31
CA GLN A 144 -5.66 -24.47 10.91
C GLN A 144 -5.69 -23.43 9.78
N PHE A 145 -6.56 -23.61 8.78
CA PHE A 145 -6.71 -22.63 7.70
C PHE A 145 -7.18 -21.27 8.21
N LEU A 146 -8.18 -21.25 9.10
CA LEU A 146 -8.72 -20.02 9.68
C LEU A 146 -7.66 -19.28 10.52
N PHE A 147 -6.95 -19.98 11.42
CA PHE A 147 -5.93 -19.37 12.26
C PHE A 147 -4.71 -18.89 11.48
N ASN A 148 -4.29 -19.63 10.45
CA ASN A 148 -3.22 -19.18 9.55
C ASN A 148 -3.64 -17.95 8.73
N GLY A 149 -4.89 -17.90 8.26
CA GLY A 149 -5.45 -16.73 7.60
C GLY A 149 -5.51 -15.51 8.52
N LEU A 150 -5.93 -15.70 9.77
CA LEU A 150 -5.96 -14.65 10.78
C LEU A 150 -4.55 -14.14 11.11
N ASN A 151 -3.59 -15.04 11.34
CA ASN A 151 -2.19 -14.69 11.59
C ASN A 151 -1.61 -13.86 10.43
N SER A 152 -1.84 -14.28 9.19
CA SER A 152 -1.41 -13.57 7.98
C SER A 152 -2.08 -12.20 7.81
N THR A 153 -3.35 -12.08 8.20
CA THR A 153 -4.09 -10.81 8.14
C THR A 153 -3.59 -9.83 9.20
N VAL A 154 -3.40 -10.31 10.43
CA VAL A 154 -2.80 -9.52 11.52
C VAL A 154 -1.43 -9.02 11.11
N TRP A 155 -0.63 -9.86 10.45
CA TRP A 155 0.66 -9.45 9.91
C TRP A 155 0.56 -8.29 8.91
N GLY A 156 -0.24 -8.45 7.85
CA GLY A 156 -0.39 -7.42 6.81
C GLY A 156 -0.84 -6.06 7.38
N ILE A 157 -1.87 -6.07 8.25
CA ILE A 157 -2.38 -4.85 8.89
C ILE A 157 -1.33 -4.23 9.82
N SER A 158 -0.67 -5.06 10.63
CA SER A 158 0.31 -4.57 11.61
C SER A 158 1.51 -3.93 10.91
N LEU A 159 2.00 -4.52 9.82
CA LEU A 159 3.10 -3.96 9.03
C LEU A 159 2.75 -2.59 8.45
N GLU A 160 1.60 -2.47 7.81
CA GLU A 160 1.18 -1.20 7.20
C GLU A 160 1.00 -0.10 8.25
N PHE A 161 0.38 -0.45 9.38
CA PHE A 161 0.21 0.47 10.50
C PHE A 161 1.57 0.95 11.03
N LEU A 162 2.51 0.02 11.19
CA LEU A 162 3.83 0.30 11.75
C LEU A 162 4.67 1.12 10.75
N ASN A 163 4.61 0.82 9.45
CA ASN A 163 5.15 1.65 8.37
C ASN A 163 4.62 3.10 8.42
N PHE A 164 3.30 3.27 8.52
CA PHE A 164 2.66 4.58 8.46
C PHE A 164 2.90 5.42 9.73
N ILE A 165 2.74 4.83 10.92
CA ILE A 165 2.82 5.58 12.18
C ILE A 165 4.25 5.78 12.63
N ILE A 166 5.10 4.77 12.47
CA ILE A 166 6.44 4.78 13.04
C ILE A 166 7.45 5.19 11.96
N PHE A 167 7.58 4.43 10.87
CA PHE A 167 8.71 4.62 9.95
C PHE A 167 8.63 5.88 9.13
N TYR A 168 7.44 6.21 8.60
CA TYR A 168 7.28 7.47 7.89
C TYR A 168 7.61 8.67 8.79
N LYS A 169 7.12 8.69 10.04
CA LYS A 169 7.40 9.77 10.99
C LYS A 169 8.88 9.84 11.35
N ILE A 170 9.53 8.70 11.60
CA ILE A 170 10.96 8.63 11.87
C ILE A 170 11.75 9.14 10.65
N ALA A 171 11.39 8.73 9.43
CA ALA A 171 12.06 9.17 8.21
C ALA A 171 12.00 10.70 8.04
N VAL A 172 10.82 11.30 8.26
CA VAL A 172 10.63 12.76 8.22
C VAL A 172 11.45 13.45 9.31
N TRP A 173 11.36 12.96 10.55
CA TRP A 173 12.11 13.52 11.68
C TRP A 173 13.62 13.50 11.44
N LEU A 174 14.14 12.36 10.97
CA LEU A 174 15.54 12.14 10.68
C LEU A 174 16.04 13.04 9.53
N ASN A 175 15.20 13.23 8.51
CA ASN A 175 15.51 14.10 7.39
C ASN A 175 15.56 15.59 7.78
N VAL A 176 14.70 16.02 8.72
CA VAL A 176 14.78 17.36 9.31
C VAL A 176 16.04 17.49 10.18
N PHE A 177 16.35 16.45 10.97
CA PHE A 177 17.53 16.41 11.83
C PHE A 177 18.85 16.54 11.04
N GLU A 178 18.96 15.91 9.87
CA GLU A 178 20.13 15.97 8.98
C GLU A 178 20.41 17.37 8.38
N ASN A 179 19.42 18.27 8.40
CA ASN A 179 19.55 19.67 7.99
C ASN A 179 20.17 19.86 6.58
N HIS A 180 19.40 19.50 5.55
CA HIS A 180 19.75 19.72 4.15
C HIS A 180 19.54 21.19 3.70
N ARG A 181 20.44 21.67 2.82
CA ARG A 181 20.49 23.07 2.34
C ARG A 181 19.38 23.39 1.35
N THR A 182 19.24 22.58 0.30
CA THR A 182 18.28 22.82 -0.78
C THR A 182 17.03 21.97 -0.61
N VAL A 183 15.90 22.46 -1.11
CA VAL A 183 14.63 21.73 -1.08
C VAL A 183 14.76 20.39 -1.82
N GLN A 184 15.36 20.40 -3.01
CA GLN A 184 15.56 19.22 -3.83
C GLN A 184 16.40 18.13 -3.12
N VAL A 185 17.50 18.51 -2.46
CA VAL A 185 18.31 17.54 -1.71
C VAL A 185 17.54 17.03 -0.50
N HIS A 186 16.78 17.89 0.18
CA HIS A 186 15.95 17.47 1.30
C HIS A 186 14.91 16.41 0.87
N GLU A 187 14.20 16.65 -0.23
CA GLU A 187 13.20 15.73 -0.76
C GLU A 187 13.83 14.43 -1.27
N ASN A 188 14.89 14.51 -2.06
CA ASN A 188 15.57 13.32 -2.58
C ASN A 188 16.11 12.42 -1.47
N ARG A 189 16.60 13.01 -0.37
CA ARG A 189 17.09 12.25 0.80
C ARG A 189 15.95 11.66 1.62
N LEU A 190 14.79 12.32 1.68
CA LEU A 190 13.60 11.75 2.29
C LEU A 190 13.10 10.55 1.49
N ILE A 191 12.99 10.70 0.16
CA ILE A 191 12.57 9.64 -0.77
C ILE A 191 13.50 8.44 -0.63
N ALA A 192 14.82 8.65 -0.59
CA ALA A 192 15.78 7.56 -0.41
C ALA A 192 15.57 6.80 0.91
N LYS A 193 15.32 7.49 2.03
CA LYS A 193 15.05 6.85 3.33
C LYS A 193 13.75 6.04 3.29
N ILE A 194 12.67 6.64 2.80
CA ILE A 194 11.37 5.99 2.66
C ILE A 194 11.46 4.77 1.74
N PHE A 195 12.18 4.90 0.62
CA PHE A 195 12.44 3.79 -0.30
C PHE A 195 13.20 2.65 0.39
N THR A 196 14.25 2.94 1.16
CA THR A 196 14.98 1.90 1.91
C THR A 196 14.06 1.17 2.89
N PHE A 197 13.18 1.89 3.60
CA PHE A 197 12.23 1.27 4.52
C PHE A 197 11.26 0.34 3.78
N TYR A 198 10.62 0.81 2.72
CA TYR A 198 9.70 -0.02 1.93
C TYR A 198 10.41 -1.18 1.23
N PHE A 199 11.65 -0.99 0.77
CA PHE A 199 12.42 -2.06 0.16
C PHE A 199 12.66 -3.20 1.17
N ILE A 200 13.09 -2.87 2.39
CA ILE A 200 13.30 -3.87 3.43
C ILE A 200 11.96 -4.53 3.78
N ASP A 201 10.91 -3.77 3.99
CA ASP A 201 9.58 -4.29 4.32
C ASP A 201 9.05 -5.28 3.27
N CYS A 202 9.12 -4.92 1.99
CA CYS A 202 8.62 -5.76 0.90
C CYS A 202 9.49 -7.01 0.65
N PHE A 203 10.82 -6.91 0.81
CA PHE A 203 11.73 -7.98 0.40
C PHE A 203 12.30 -8.83 1.55
N LEU A 204 12.28 -8.35 2.80
CA LEU A 204 12.86 -9.06 3.94
C LEU A 204 12.27 -10.45 4.13
N TRP A 205 10.94 -10.58 3.99
CA TRP A 205 10.26 -11.87 4.06
C TRP A 205 10.81 -12.87 3.01
N PHE A 206 10.93 -12.44 1.76
CA PHE A 206 11.45 -13.29 0.69
C PHE A 206 12.91 -13.67 0.91
N PHE A 207 13.74 -12.77 1.47
CA PHE A 207 15.12 -13.07 1.81
C PHE A 207 15.24 -14.08 2.95
N LEU A 208 14.49 -13.90 4.03
CA LEU A 208 14.46 -14.86 5.14
C LEU A 208 13.99 -16.23 4.66
N LEU A 209 13.00 -16.27 3.77
CA LEU A 209 12.52 -17.52 3.20
C LEU A 209 13.59 -18.19 2.33
N ALA A 210 14.12 -17.47 1.34
CA ALA A 210 15.03 -18.03 0.35
C ALA A 210 16.39 -18.43 0.94
N PHE A 211 16.93 -17.62 1.86
CA PHE A 211 18.29 -17.76 2.38
C PHE A 211 18.36 -18.34 3.79
N PHE A 212 17.26 -18.35 4.56
CA PHE A 212 17.26 -18.89 5.92
C PHE A 212 16.40 -20.15 6.03
N GLN A 213 15.12 -20.06 5.68
CA GLN A 213 14.17 -21.17 5.86
C GLN A 213 14.44 -22.36 4.94
N ILE A 214 14.64 -22.13 3.64
CA ILE A 214 14.87 -23.22 2.67
C ILE A 214 16.17 -24.00 2.98
N PRO A 215 17.31 -23.35 3.27
CA PRO A 215 18.55 -24.09 3.55
C PRO A 215 18.64 -24.61 4.99
N PHE A 216 18.11 -23.90 6.00
CA PHE A 216 18.30 -24.25 7.42
C PHE A 216 17.02 -24.78 8.11
N GLY A 217 15.97 -25.11 7.36
CA GLY A 217 14.67 -25.51 7.93
C GLY A 217 14.75 -26.69 8.90
N VAL A 218 15.58 -27.70 8.61
CA VAL A 218 15.76 -28.87 9.50
C VAL A 218 16.37 -28.46 10.84
N GLN A 219 17.37 -27.57 10.84
CA GLN A 219 17.97 -27.06 12.08
C GLN A 219 16.99 -26.19 12.86
N ILE A 220 16.19 -25.37 12.16
CA ILE A 220 15.16 -24.53 12.79
C ILE A 220 14.13 -25.40 13.48
N ASP A 221 13.64 -26.45 12.84
CA ASP A 221 12.70 -27.40 13.43
C ASP A 221 13.30 -28.10 14.66
N ALA A 222 14.59 -28.48 14.61
CA ALA A 222 15.29 -29.08 15.74
C ALA A 222 15.44 -28.12 16.93
N VAL A 223 15.75 -26.85 16.68
CA VAL A 223 15.84 -25.79 17.71
C VAL A 223 14.46 -25.52 18.30
N MET A 224 13.41 -25.42 17.48
CA MET A 224 12.04 -25.22 17.97
C MET A 224 11.57 -26.37 18.85
N ASN A 225 11.88 -27.61 18.49
CA ASN A 225 11.52 -28.78 19.29
C ASN A 225 12.30 -28.83 20.62
N THR A 226 13.60 -28.52 20.58
CA THR A 226 14.49 -28.63 21.75
C THR A 226 14.36 -27.48 22.73
N THR A 227 14.23 -26.24 22.23
CA THR A 227 14.21 -25.03 23.06
C THR A 227 12.80 -24.63 23.46
N MET A 228 11.82 -24.83 22.58
CA MET A 228 10.46 -24.32 22.78
C MET A 228 9.41 -25.42 23.02
N HIS A 229 9.81 -26.70 23.00
CA HIS A 229 8.93 -27.87 23.14
C HIS A 229 7.74 -27.87 22.16
N VAL A 230 7.93 -27.26 20.98
CA VAL A 230 6.95 -27.26 19.92
C VAL A 230 7.40 -28.23 18.84
N ALA A 231 6.65 -29.31 18.62
CA ALA A 231 6.95 -30.32 17.62
C ALA A 231 5.96 -30.24 16.45
N LEU A 232 6.48 -30.28 15.22
CA LEU A 232 5.65 -30.40 14.02
C LEU A 232 5.18 -31.84 13.83
N ASP A 233 3.94 -32.00 13.39
CA ASP A 233 3.36 -33.32 13.06
C ASP A 233 4.06 -34.02 11.88
N LYS A 234 4.74 -33.25 11.03
CA LYS A 234 5.51 -33.77 9.90
C LYS A 234 6.91 -33.14 9.89
N PRO A 235 7.97 -33.93 9.63
CA PRO A 235 9.32 -33.39 9.53
C PRO A 235 9.42 -32.38 8.37
N PHE A 236 10.34 -31.43 8.47
CA PHE A 236 10.61 -30.45 7.42
C PHE A 236 10.75 -31.10 6.04
N GLN A 237 9.80 -30.81 5.13
CA GLN A 237 9.90 -31.20 3.73
C GLN A 237 9.99 -29.97 2.84
N LYS A 238 11.13 -29.82 2.18
CA LYS A 238 11.51 -28.64 1.39
C LYS A 238 10.45 -28.28 0.33
N GLU A 239 9.92 -29.28 -0.37
CA GLU A 239 8.93 -29.10 -1.46
C GLU A 239 7.58 -28.60 -0.94
N ILE A 240 7.10 -29.17 0.17
CA ILE A 240 5.86 -28.77 0.81
C ILE A 240 5.96 -27.34 1.34
N TRP A 241 7.09 -26.99 1.96
CA TRP A 241 7.32 -25.65 2.48
C TRP A 241 7.47 -24.60 1.38
N MET A 242 8.14 -24.92 0.26
CA MET A 242 8.21 -24.04 -0.91
C MET A 242 6.82 -23.73 -1.48
N SER A 243 5.97 -24.75 -1.65
CA SER A 243 4.60 -24.55 -2.16
C SER A 243 3.73 -23.78 -1.16
N ARG A 244 3.77 -24.14 0.12
CA ARG A 244 2.91 -23.54 1.16
C ARG A 244 3.25 -22.07 1.40
N LEU A 245 4.52 -21.72 1.59
CA LEU A 245 4.90 -20.34 1.91
C LEU A 245 4.65 -19.36 0.75
N GLY A 246 4.86 -19.82 -0.50
CA GLY A 246 4.56 -19.02 -1.68
C GLY A 246 3.05 -18.79 -1.88
N GLN A 247 2.24 -19.83 -1.69
CA GLN A 247 0.80 -19.80 -1.94
C GLN A 247 -0.03 -19.22 -0.78
N THR A 248 0.34 -19.44 0.49
CA THR A 248 -0.49 -19.00 1.63
C THR A 248 -0.03 -17.68 2.25
N ILE A 249 1.26 -17.36 2.24
CA ILE A 249 1.78 -16.14 2.87
C ILE A 249 2.15 -15.10 1.81
N GLY A 250 2.85 -15.49 0.74
CA GLY A 250 3.21 -14.58 -0.37
C GLY A 250 1.99 -14.04 -1.13
N ALA A 251 1.03 -14.91 -1.47
CA ALA A 251 -0.19 -14.49 -2.16
C ALA A 251 -1.11 -13.66 -1.25
N VAL A 252 -1.25 -14.04 0.03
CA VAL A 252 -2.07 -13.29 0.99
C VAL A 252 -1.44 -11.93 1.30
N LEU A 253 -0.12 -11.85 1.51
CA LEU A 253 0.58 -10.57 1.67
C LEU A 253 0.43 -9.66 0.46
N SER A 254 0.60 -10.21 -0.73
CA SER A 254 0.43 -9.43 -1.95
C SER A 254 -1.02 -8.93 -2.06
N LEU A 255 -2.02 -9.82 -1.89
CA LEU A 255 -3.43 -9.44 -1.98
C LEU A 255 -3.87 -8.44 -0.90
N THR A 256 -3.41 -8.62 0.35
CA THR A 256 -3.73 -7.69 1.45
C THR A 256 -3.07 -6.34 1.21
N GLN A 257 -1.81 -6.29 0.78
CA GLN A 257 -1.13 -5.04 0.45
C GLN A 257 -1.81 -4.29 -0.70
N TRP A 258 -2.13 -4.96 -1.82
CA TRP A 258 -2.79 -4.31 -2.95
C TRP A 258 -4.21 -3.85 -2.61
N SER A 259 -4.96 -4.64 -1.82
CA SER A 259 -6.30 -4.24 -1.38
C SER A 259 -6.25 -3.07 -0.41
N MET A 260 -5.32 -3.05 0.54
CA MET A 260 -5.17 -1.96 1.50
C MET A 260 -4.67 -0.67 0.86
N VAL A 261 -3.72 -0.74 -0.07
CA VAL A 261 -3.30 0.42 -0.88
C VAL A 261 -4.50 1.03 -1.61
N PHE A 262 -5.34 0.19 -2.23
CA PHE A 262 -6.58 0.66 -2.85
C PHE A 262 -7.54 1.32 -1.85
N PHE A 263 -7.73 0.73 -0.66
CA PHE A 263 -8.58 1.30 0.38
C PHE A 263 -8.04 2.64 0.91
N ALA A 264 -6.74 2.73 1.17
CA ALA A 264 -6.07 3.90 1.72
C ALA A 264 -6.02 5.07 0.73
N ASP A 265 -5.73 4.81 -0.55
CA ASP A 265 -5.53 5.86 -1.55
C ASP A 265 -6.81 6.27 -2.28
N ALA A 266 -7.73 5.34 -2.54
CA ALA A 266 -8.95 5.64 -3.28
C ALA A 266 -10.16 5.84 -2.36
N TYR A 267 -10.40 4.89 -1.44
CA TYR A 267 -11.65 4.84 -0.69
C TYR A 267 -11.71 5.83 0.48
N VAL A 268 -10.68 5.85 1.34
CA VAL A 268 -10.64 6.71 2.54
C VAL A 268 -10.71 8.20 2.19
N PRO A 269 -9.90 8.75 1.27
CA PRO A 269 -9.93 10.18 0.93
C PRO A 269 -11.26 10.56 0.27
N HIS A 270 -11.82 9.68 -0.56
CA HIS A 270 -13.12 9.91 -1.19
C HIS A 270 -14.26 10.00 -0.16
N LYS A 271 -14.33 9.07 0.79
CA LYS A 271 -15.34 9.12 1.86
C LYS A 271 -15.12 10.28 2.82
N LEU A 272 -13.88 10.57 3.20
CA LEU A 272 -13.55 11.70 4.07
C LEU A 272 -13.93 13.02 3.41
N ARG A 273 -13.56 13.21 2.13
CA ARG A 273 -13.94 14.38 1.34
C ARG A 273 -15.47 14.51 1.24
N LYS A 274 -16.20 13.43 0.98
CA LYS A 274 -17.67 13.44 0.93
C LYS A 274 -18.30 13.82 2.27
N ARG A 275 -17.75 13.33 3.40
CA ARG A 275 -18.19 13.70 4.76
C ARG A 275 -17.90 15.17 5.08
N LEU A 276 -16.71 15.66 4.76
CA LEU A 276 -16.33 17.06 4.95
C LEU A 276 -17.20 18.01 4.12
N LEU A 277 -17.51 17.64 2.87
CA LEU A 277 -18.41 18.41 2.00
C LEU A 277 -19.84 18.43 2.53
N ARG A 278 -20.36 17.29 3.02
CA ARG A 278 -21.68 17.23 3.69
C ARG A 278 -21.71 18.08 4.97
N GLY A 279 -20.66 18.03 5.78
CA GLY A 279 -20.53 18.87 6.98
C GLY A 279 -20.49 20.37 6.65
N ARG A 280 -19.78 20.76 5.58
CA ARG A 280 -19.75 22.15 5.10
C ARG A 280 -21.09 22.60 4.51
N ALA A 281 -21.82 21.72 3.84
CA ALA A 281 -23.16 22.01 3.31
C ALA A 281 -24.17 22.25 4.45
N MET A 282 -24.18 21.38 5.48
CA MET A 282 -25.02 21.57 6.66
C MET A 282 -24.65 22.84 7.46
N LYS A 283 -23.34 23.13 7.58
CA LYS A 283 -22.86 24.36 8.25
C LYS A 283 -23.12 25.64 7.43
N ARG A 284 -23.34 25.55 6.11
CA ARG A 284 -23.83 26.66 5.27
C ARG A 284 -25.35 26.85 5.35
N GLN A 285 -26.10 25.77 5.59
CA GLN A 285 -27.56 25.85 5.77
C GLN A 285 -27.95 26.37 7.16
N SER A 286 -27.17 26.08 8.21
CA SER A 286 -27.48 26.51 9.59
C SER A 286 -27.52 28.04 9.82
N PRO A 287 -26.64 28.88 9.22
CA PRO A 287 -26.78 30.34 9.26
C PRO A 287 -27.95 30.85 8.42
N ALA A 288 -28.22 30.23 7.27
CA ALA A 288 -29.31 30.63 6.37
C ALA A 288 -30.69 30.32 6.97
N GLN A 289 -30.83 29.21 7.71
CA GLN A 289 -32.04 28.89 8.46
C GLN A 289 -32.20 29.76 9.71
N ARG A 290 -31.11 30.20 10.36
CA ARG A 290 -31.18 31.20 11.46
C ARG A 290 -31.58 32.59 10.98
N ALA A 291 -31.27 32.96 9.74
CA ALA A 291 -31.68 34.24 9.17
C ALA A 291 -33.16 34.26 8.73
N GLN A 292 -33.80 33.11 8.55
CA GLN A 292 -35.24 33.01 8.22
C GLN A 292 -36.15 32.95 9.45
N VAL A 293 -35.60 32.88 10.67
CA VAL A 293 -36.38 32.87 11.92
C VAL A 293 -36.06 34.14 12.72
N GLY A 294 -36.56 35.28 12.23
CA GLY A 294 -36.70 36.52 13.00
C GLY A 294 -38.03 36.54 13.77
N PRO A 295 -38.17 37.34 14.85
CA PRO A 295 -39.20 37.13 15.86
C PRO A 295 -40.57 37.64 15.37
N THR A 296 -41.55 36.76 15.27
CA THR A 296 -42.96 37.18 15.20
C THR A 296 -43.51 37.18 16.63
N LEU A 297 -43.61 38.38 17.20
CA LEU A 297 -44.30 38.61 18.46
C LEU A 297 -45.82 38.70 18.21
N THR A 298 -46.55 38.03 19.11
CA THR A 298 -47.94 38.28 19.58
C THR A 298 -49.11 38.16 18.59
N VAL A 299 -50.06 37.25 18.88
CA VAL A 299 -51.39 37.60 19.43
C VAL A 299 -51.89 36.43 20.30
N ALA A 300 -52.41 36.80 21.47
CA ALA A 300 -53.05 35.94 22.47
C ALA A 300 -54.52 35.63 22.15
N GLY A 301 -55.04 34.54 22.72
CA GLY A 301 -56.48 34.21 22.77
C GLY A 301 -56.70 32.70 22.63
N ALA A 302 -56.73 31.94 23.73
CA ALA A 302 -57.88 31.70 24.60
C ALA A 302 -58.72 30.49 24.14
N ALA A 303 -58.81 29.49 25.04
CA ALA A 303 -59.86 28.45 25.14
C ALA A 303 -60.03 27.51 23.91
N GLU A 304 -60.37 26.23 23.98
CA GLU A 304 -60.97 25.40 25.00
C GLU A 304 -60.81 23.92 24.56
N THR A 305 -60.74 23.05 25.58
CA THR A 305 -61.05 21.61 25.63
C THR A 305 -61.79 20.95 24.45
N SER A 306 -61.34 19.74 24.03
CA SER A 306 -62.00 18.44 24.37
C SER A 306 -61.52 17.23 23.53
N THR A 307 -61.01 16.22 24.26
CA THR A 307 -61.09 14.74 24.10
C THR A 307 -60.73 13.98 22.79
N PRO A 308 -60.02 12.84 22.89
CA PRO A 308 -59.78 11.88 21.80
C PRO A 308 -60.77 10.69 21.83
N ARG A 309 -61.09 10.07 20.68
CA ARG A 309 -61.55 8.67 20.62
C ARG A 309 -61.42 7.99 19.24
N LEU A 310 -60.98 6.75 19.36
CA LEU A 310 -60.75 5.63 18.44
C LEU A 310 -61.83 5.27 17.40
N ALA A 311 -61.29 4.65 16.34
CA ALA A 311 -61.80 3.50 15.56
C ALA A 311 -62.96 3.71 14.56
N GLU A 312 -62.68 3.42 13.28
CA GLU A 312 -63.38 2.37 12.53
C GLU A 312 -62.67 2.08 11.18
N SER A 313 -62.45 0.80 10.92
CA SER A 313 -62.22 0.20 9.60
C SER A 313 -63.35 -0.81 9.40
N PRO A 314 -63.84 -1.10 8.18
CA PRO A 314 -63.28 -2.27 7.49
C PRO A 314 -63.40 -2.31 5.95
N SER A 315 -62.59 -3.22 5.35
CA SER A 315 -62.88 -4.13 4.20
C SER A 315 -63.19 -3.53 2.81
N LEU A 316 -62.90 -4.11 1.65
CA LEU A 316 -62.12 -5.24 1.09
C LEU A 316 -62.53 -5.19 -0.40
N GLU A 317 -61.63 -5.32 -1.38
CA GLU A 317 -61.86 -6.19 -2.54
C GLU A 317 -60.64 -6.28 -3.48
N MET A 318 -60.50 -7.48 -4.05
CA MET A 318 -59.36 -8.04 -4.77
C MET A 318 -59.40 -7.73 -6.28
N SER A 319 -58.18 -7.70 -6.88
CA SER A 319 -57.68 -8.14 -8.21
C SER A 319 -58.65 -8.73 -9.29
N PRO A 320 -58.28 -8.90 -10.58
CA PRO A 320 -56.96 -8.76 -11.24
C PRO A 320 -56.93 -8.14 -12.67
N THR A 321 -55.71 -8.00 -13.22
CA THR A 321 -55.30 -7.79 -14.63
C THR A 321 -55.94 -8.76 -15.65
N PRO A 322 -56.04 -8.41 -16.97
CA PRO A 322 -55.02 -8.86 -17.95
C PRO A 322 -54.78 -8.01 -19.23
N THR A 323 -53.60 -8.31 -19.78
CA THR A 323 -52.98 -8.22 -21.13
C THR A 323 -53.75 -7.86 -22.43
N HIS A 324 -53.06 -7.10 -23.31
CA HIS A 324 -52.89 -7.11 -24.80
C HIS A 324 -53.99 -7.65 -25.75
N PRO A 325 -54.16 -7.04 -26.95
CA PRO A 325 -53.40 -7.39 -28.19
C PRO A 325 -52.93 -6.12 -28.95
N GLY A 326 -52.03 -6.07 -29.95
CA GLY A 326 -51.63 -6.99 -31.01
C GLY A 326 -52.02 -6.37 -32.37
N GLY A 327 -51.07 -6.18 -33.30
CA GLY A 327 -51.41 -6.09 -34.75
C GLY A 327 -50.72 -5.04 -35.64
N SER A 328 -49.66 -5.50 -36.33
CA SER A 328 -49.30 -5.30 -37.76
C SER A 328 -49.13 -3.91 -38.42
N GLY A 329 -48.05 -3.76 -39.21
CA GLY A 329 -48.06 -2.83 -40.35
C GLY A 329 -46.73 -2.39 -40.96
N SER A 330 -45.98 -3.32 -41.57
CA SER A 330 -45.12 -3.16 -42.77
C SER A 330 -44.49 -1.78 -43.15
N GLY A 331 -43.16 -1.69 -43.02
CA GLY A 331 -42.18 -1.61 -44.11
C GLY A 331 -42.33 -0.61 -45.28
N ARG A 332 -41.36 0.33 -45.36
CA ARG A 332 -40.67 0.96 -46.53
C ARG A 332 -40.08 2.28 -46.00
N GLY A 333 -38.83 2.69 -46.16
CA GLY A 333 -37.74 2.35 -47.07
C GLY A 333 -37.02 3.68 -47.39
N ILE A 334 -35.70 3.62 -47.57
CA ILE A 334 -34.84 4.57 -48.30
C ILE A 334 -34.16 5.70 -47.48
N LEU A 335 -32.82 5.64 -47.60
CA LEU A 335 -31.72 6.58 -47.32
C LEU A 335 -31.18 6.72 -45.90
#